data_AF-A0A935RZ39-F1
#
_entry.id   AF-A0A935RZ39-F1
#
_cell.length_a   1.000
_cell.length_b   1.000
_cell.length_c   1.000
_cell.angle_alpha   90.00
_cell.angle_beta   90.00
_cell.angle_gamma   90.00
#
_symmetry.space_group_name_H-M   'P 1'
#
loop_
_entity.id
_entity.type
_entity.pdbx_description
1 polymer ?
#
loop_
_entity_poly.entity_id
_entity_poly.type
_entity_poly.pdbx_seq_one_letter_code
_entity_poly.pdbx_strand_id
1 'polypeptide(L)'
;MSAITSAEIVVDGFEDEEGNEVDFEITITRSEFNDLIKASVDGTIEMIKTILTRNSLGSKDIQFTLMVGGSTYIPYVRQRAEEILQIPANCEIDPTTAVAVGAAYYAATKQKEISKSDKQQKKSAISIKASYNKASKEKDELFAARVTGETENLFYKIVRQDGGFDSGLKKLSERISEDLPLVENAFNFFSLSVYDSLNNVIETDIEPIGINSGFGISGQPLPEDICLEVDDYDNPGHTRLVLIFQRNTILPTKRTVTFPINKTIIKGSEDNDIRINILQGSHLALPEANKSIGFIGISGKNLKRDISKGSDIEITITLSESQDLTVAAYLNMADQEFKETFNPKERHTPVDLLKEQVEDLSEKLEEEIEQATEKEDYETASALSKLKKKWKLWLRKLRN
;
A
#
# COMPACT_ATOMS: atom_id res chain seq x y z
N MET A 1 10.53 5.70 32.21
CA MET A 1 10.09 4.29 32.28
C MET A 1 9.27 4.11 33.55
N SER A 2 8.22 3.27 33.53
CA SER A 2 7.39 3.05 34.73
C SER A 2 8.25 2.51 35.88
N ALA A 3 8.09 3.08 37.08
CA ALA A 3 8.74 2.60 38.29
C ALA A 3 7.99 1.42 38.95
N ILE A 4 6.78 1.11 38.46
CA ILE A 4 5.86 0.15 39.08
C ILE A 4 6.20 -1.28 38.64
N THR A 5 6.62 -2.14 39.56
CA THR A 5 7.09 -3.51 39.27
C THR A 5 6.00 -4.58 39.31
N SER A 6 4.78 -4.24 39.74
CA SER A 6 3.62 -5.13 39.80
C SER A 6 2.32 -4.33 39.71
N ALA A 7 1.25 -4.96 39.24
CA ALA A 7 -0.09 -4.38 39.21
C ALA A 7 -1.09 -5.36 39.81
N GLU A 8 -1.99 -4.85 40.64
CA GLU A 8 -3.14 -5.59 41.16
C GLU A 8 -4.30 -5.47 40.17
N ILE A 9 -4.94 -6.60 39.88
CA ILE A 9 -6.15 -6.70 39.07
C ILE A 9 -7.23 -7.24 40.01
N VAL A 10 -8.22 -6.40 40.26
CA VAL A 10 -9.39 -6.73 41.07
C VAL A 10 -10.60 -6.78 40.13
N VAL A 11 -11.35 -7.87 40.20
CA VAL A 11 -12.58 -8.08 39.45
C VAL A 11 -13.66 -8.52 40.43
N ASP A 12 -14.65 -7.65 40.63
CA ASP A 12 -15.74 -7.88 41.56
C ASP A 12 -16.93 -8.57 40.87
N GLY A 13 -17.69 -9.38 41.62
CA GLY A 13 -18.96 -9.93 41.16
C GLY A 13 -18.85 -11.05 40.12
N PHE A 14 -17.87 -11.95 40.27
CA PHE A 14 -17.78 -13.17 39.47
C PHE A 14 -18.67 -14.26 40.08
N GLU A 15 -19.44 -15.01 39.28
CA GLU A 15 -20.18 -16.18 39.77
C GLU A 15 -19.30 -17.43 39.71
N ASP A 16 -19.20 -18.17 40.81
CA ASP A 16 -18.55 -19.48 40.84
C ASP A 16 -19.44 -20.59 40.24
N GLU A 17 -18.92 -21.82 40.14
CA GLU A 17 -19.67 -22.97 39.60
C GLU A 17 -20.92 -23.33 40.45
N GLU A 18 -21.03 -22.79 41.66
CA GLU A 18 -22.13 -22.99 42.60
C GLU A 18 -23.13 -21.82 42.59
N GLY A 19 -22.87 -20.76 41.82
CA GLY A 19 -23.72 -19.58 41.69
C GLY A 19 -23.56 -18.54 42.82
N ASN A 20 -22.46 -18.58 43.57
CA ASN A 20 -22.14 -17.56 44.56
C ASN A 20 -21.31 -16.42 43.93
N GLU A 21 -21.55 -15.18 44.36
CA GLU A 21 -20.69 -14.04 44.01
C GLU A 21 -19.34 -14.13 44.75
N VAL A 22 -18.27 -14.03 43.98
CA VAL A 22 -16.88 -14.08 44.46
C VAL A 22 -16.09 -12.94 43.82
N ASP A 23 -15.27 -12.28 44.64
CA ASP A 23 -14.33 -11.27 44.18
C ASP A 23 -12.98 -11.92 43.84
N PHE A 24 -12.41 -11.55 42.70
CA PHE A 24 -11.14 -12.08 42.21
C PHE A 24 -10.06 -11.01 42.28
N GLU A 25 -9.00 -11.29 43.03
CA GLU A 25 -7.81 -10.43 43.14
C GLU A 25 -6.57 -11.21 42.69
N ILE A 26 -5.83 -10.65 41.73
CA ILE A 26 -4.54 -11.18 41.30
C ILE A 26 -3.52 -10.06 41.19
N THR A 27 -2.33 -10.28 41.74
CA THR A 27 -1.18 -9.43 41.49
C THR A 27 -0.35 -10.01 40.36
N ILE A 28 -0.13 -9.24 39.30
CA ILE A 28 0.77 -9.61 38.20
C ILE A 28 2.06 -8.80 38.34
N THR A 29 3.19 -9.48 38.48
CA THR A 29 4.50 -8.83 38.44
C THR A 29 4.92 -8.51 37.01
N ARG A 30 5.81 -7.53 36.85
CA ARG A 30 6.37 -7.18 35.55
C ARG A 30 7.11 -8.36 34.90
N SER A 31 7.76 -9.22 35.69
CA SER A 31 8.45 -10.40 35.16
C SER A 31 7.46 -11.38 34.53
N GLU A 32 6.37 -11.69 35.25
CA GLU A 32 5.32 -12.59 34.73
C GLU A 32 4.66 -12.01 33.48
N PHE A 33 4.37 -10.71 33.46
CA PHE A 33 3.86 -10.04 32.26
C PHE A 33 4.85 -10.16 31.09
N ASN A 34 6.13 -9.91 31.33
CA ASN A 34 7.16 -10.02 30.30
C ASN A 34 7.26 -11.46 29.75
N ASP A 35 7.18 -12.47 30.62
CA ASP A 35 7.20 -13.88 30.23
C ASP A 35 5.99 -14.25 29.37
N LEU A 36 4.81 -13.71 29.68
CA LEU A 36 3.59 -13.91 28.90
C LEU A 36 3.69 -13.34 27.47
N ILE A 37 4.34 -12.17 27.30
CA ILE A 37 4.47 -11.52 25.98
C ILE A 37 5.74 -11.91 25.22
N LYS A 38 6.67 -12.64 25.86
CA LYS A 38 8.00 -12.92 25.34
C LYS A 38 7.99 -13.52 23.94
N ALA A 39 7.16 -14.54 23.71
CA ALA A 39 7.08 -15.22 22.41
C ALA A 39 6.67 -14.26 21.27
N SER A 40 5.73 -13.35 21.54
CA SER A 40 5.31 -12.33 20.57
C SER A 40 6.43 -11.32 20.32
N VAL A 41 7.12 -10.86 21.36
CA VAL A 41 8.25 -9.92 21.22
C VAL A 41 9.40 -10.56 20.46
N ASP A 42 9.81 -11.79 20.81
CA ASP A 42 10.89 -12.49 20.11
C ASP A 42 10.54 -12.75 18.63
N GLY A 43 9.26 -12.99 18.30
CA GLY A 43 8.79 -13.04 16.92
C GLY A 43 9.04 -11.74 16.15
N THR A 44 8.81 -10.58 16.75
CA THR A 44 9.12 -9.28 16.12
C THR A 44 10.62 -9.06 15.95
N ILE A 45 11.44 -9.52 16.92
CA ILE A 45 12.90 -9.45 16.84
C ILE A 45 13.44 -10.26 15.67
N GLU A 46 12.87 -11.44 15.42
CA GLU A 46 13.31 -12.29 14.31
C GLU A 46 13.01 -11.65 12.94
N MET A 47 11.88 -10.94 12.83
CA MET A 47 11.57 -10.15 11.64
C MET A 47 12.59 -9.02 11.43
N ILE A 48 13.00 -8.32 12.49
CA ILE A 48 14.04 -7.28 12.42
C ILE A 48 15.34 -7.87 11.86
N LYS A 49 15.83 -8.99 12.43
CA LYS A 49 17.05 -9.67 11.95
C LYS A 49 16.94 -10.10 10.49
N THR A 50 15.80 -10.65 10.12
CA THR A 50 15.52 -11.08 8.73
C THR A 50 15.63 -9.90 7.77
N ILE A 51 15.06 -8.75 8.13
CA ILE A 51 15.11 -7.53 7.30
C ILE A 51 16.55 -7.00 7.19
N LEU A 52 17.30 -6.95 8.29
CA LEU A 52 18.69 -6.49 8.27
C LEU A 52 19.56 -7.41 7.40
N THR A 53 19.44 -8.72 7.60
CA THR A 53 20.17 -9.73 6.81
C THR A 53 19.82 -9.63 5.33
N ARG A 54 18.53 -9.53 5.00
CA ARG A 54 18.06 -9.40 3.60
C ARG A 54 18.64 -8.18 2.88
N ASN A 55 18.81 -7.07 3.60
CA ASN A 55 19.37 -5.83 3.04
C ASN A 55 20.88 -5.71 3.23
N SER A 56 21.55 -6.74 3.79
CA SER A 56 22.98 -6.71 4.11
C SER A 56 23.39 -5.50 4.97
N LEU A 57 22.53 -5.11 5.91
CA LEU A 57 22.75 -3.98 6.82
C LEU A 57 23.23 -4.46 8.19
N GLY A 58 24.23 -3.78 8.74
CA GLY A 58 24.64 -3.93 10.13
C GLY A 58 24.19 -2.75 11.00
N SER A 59 24.42 -2.85 12.30
CA SER A 59 24.10 -1.77 13.26
C SER A 59 24.73 -0.42 12.91
N LYS A 60 25.89 -0.42 12.24
CA LYS A 60 26.59 0.82 11.85
C LYS A 60 25.92 1.57 10.70
N ASP A 61 25.10 0.87 9.92
CA ASP A 61 24.40 1.44 8.76
C ASP A 61 23.07 2.08 9.16
N ILE A 62 22.66 1.91 10.42
CA ILE A 62 21.42 2.44 10.97
C ILE A 62 21.76 3.63 11.87
N GLN A 63 21.23 4.80 11.52
CA GLN A 63 21.54 6.04 12.26
C GLN A 63 20.84 6.12 13.62
N PHE A 64 19.57 5.71 13.69
CA PHE A 64 18.78 5.74 14.92
C PHE A 64 17.61 4.75 14.85
N THR A 65 17.06 4.39 16.01
CA THR A 65 15.88 3.55 16.14
C THR A 65 14.69 4.40 16.55
N LEU A 66 13.63 4.43 15.73
CA LEU A 66 12.36 5.09 16.07
C LEU A 66 11.31 4.05 16.46
N MET A 67 10.80 4.15 17.68
CA MET A 67 9.73 3.28 18.16
C MET A 67 8.38 3.97 17.96
N VAL A 68 7.41 3.28 17.34
CA VAL A 68 6.09 3.83 17.03
C VAL A 68 5.00 2.85 17.49
N GLY A 69 3.92 3.38 18.06
CA GLY A 69 2.78 2.61 18.58
C GLY A 69 2.79 2.45 20.11
N GLY A 70 1.61 2.34 20.72
CA GLY A 70 1.44 2.31 22.18
C GLY A 70 2.16 1.16 22.88
N SER A 71 2.23 -0.02 22.26
CA SER A 71 2.94 -1.18 22.83
C SER A 71 4.45 -0.95 23.01
N THR A 72 5.02 0.06 22.33
CA THR A 72 6.44 0.41 22.48
C THR A 72 6.75 1.18 23.77
N TYR A 73 5.73 1.56 24.55
CA TYR A 73 5.90 2.05 25.91
C TYR A 73 6.31 0.95 26.89
N ILE A 74 6.08 -0.33 26.55
CA ILE A 74 6.48 -1.47 27.39
C ILE A 74 8.03 -1.48 27.47
N PRO A 75 8.62 -1.37 28.68
CA PRO A 75 10.08 -1.34 28.85
C PRO A 75 10.79 -2.54 28.23
N TYR A 76 10.19 -3.72 28.36
CA TYR A 76 10.74 -4.96 27.82
C TYR A 76 10.86 -4.92 26.28
N VAL A 77 9.84 -4.43 25.57
CA VAL A 77 9.88 -4.32 24.10
C VAL A 77 11.02 -3.39 23.65
N ARG A 78 11.18 -2.25 24.32
CA ARG A 78 12.24 -1.29 24.01
C ARG A 78 13.62 -1.87 24.25
N GLN A 79 13.83 -2.48 25.42
CA GLN A 79 15.10 -3.09 25.79
C GLN A 79 15.49 -4.18 24.77
N ARG A 80 14.55 -5.05 24.39
CA ARG A 80 14.80 -6.12 23.41
C ARG A 80 15.17 -5.57 22.03
N ALA A 81 14.53 -4.49 21.60
CA ALA A 81 14.89 -3.82 20.34
C ALA A 81 16.29 -3.20 20.39
N GLU A 82 16.62 -2.50 21.48
CA GLU A 82 17.94 -1.88 21.70
C GLU A 82 19.06 -2.93 21.76
N GLU A 83 18.84 -4.05 22.44
CA GLU A 83 19.78 -5.18 22.53
C GLU A 83 20.11 -5.77 21.16
N ILE A 84 19.14 -5.83 20.25
CA ILE A 84 19.33 -6.47 18.94
C ILE A 84 19.91 -5.49 17.93
N LEU A 85 19.44 -4.25 17.94
CA LEU A 85 19.91 -3.21 17.04
C LEU A 85 21.26 -2.64 17.47
N GLN A 86 21.61 -2.74 18.76
CA GLN A 86 22.76 -2.07 19.39
C GLN A 86 22.70 -0.54 19.25
N ILE A 87 21.48 0.00 19.22
CA ILE A 87 21.18 1.42 19.00
C ILE A 87 20.09 1.81 20.00
N PRO A 88 20.28 2.91 20.76
CA PRO A 88 19.28 3.38 21.70
C PRO A 88 17.99 3.81 20.98
N ALA A 89 16.84 3.55 21.59
CA ALA A 89 15.56 3.98 21.07
C ALA A 89 15.41 5.51 21.22
N ASN A 90 15.13 6.19 20.12
CA ASN A 90 14.79 7.61 20.14
C ASN A 90 13.42 7.79 20.81
N CYS A 91 13.41 8.57 21.90
CA CYS A 91 12.23 8.86 22.71
C CYS A 91 11.82 10.34 22.65
N GLU A 92 12.41 11.14 21.76
CA GLU A 92 12.06 12.56 21.57
C GLU A 92 10.72 12.73 20.85
N ILE A 93 10.32 11.71 20.09
CA ILE A 93 9.06 11.68 19.33
C ILE A 93 8.03 10.86 20.10
N ASP A 94 6.82 11.39 20.24
CA ASP A 94 5.70 10.64 20.82
C ASP A 94 5.30 9.48 19.87
N PRO A 95 5.44 8.21 20.31
CA PRO A 95 5.16 7.05 19.48
C PRO A 95 3.70 6.91 19.09
N THR A 96 2.77 7.59 19.79
CA THR A 96 1.33 7.47 19.53
C THR A 96 0.82 8.46 18.49
N THR A 97 1.48 9.61 18.35
CA THR A 97 1.07 10.68 17.43
C THR A 97 1.93 10.75 16.17
N ALA A 98 3.13 10.16 16.17
CA ALA A 98 4.06 10.19 15.04
C ALA A 98 3.42 9.81 13.69
N VAL A 99 2.57 8.77 13.66
CA VAL A 99 1.89 8.32 12.44
C VAL A 99 0.92 9.37 11.92
N ALA A 100 0.09 9.95 12.80
CA ALA A 100 -0.90 10.95 12.42
C ALA A 100 -0.24 12.23 11.91
N VAL A 101 0.83 12.67 12.59
CA VAL A 101 1.64 13.82 12.17
C VAL A 101 2.28 13.55 10.81
N GLY A 102 2.91 12.38 10.61
CA GLY A 102 3.48 11.99 9.32
C GLY A 102 2.44 11.93 8.20
N ALA A 103 1.24 11.42 8.49
CA ALA A 103 0.14 11.39 7.53
C ALA A 103 -0.35 12.80 7.15
N ALA A 104 -0.41 13.74 8.11
CA ALA A 104 -0.75 15.13 7.84
C ALA A 104 0.30 15.81 6.95
N TYR A 105 1.60 15.58 7.22
CA TYR A 105 2.68 16.05 6.35
C TYR A 105 2.59 15.46 4.94
N TYR A 106 2.34 14.15 4.83
CA TYR A 106 2.16 13.50 3.53
C TYR A 106 0.97 14.07 2.77
N ALA A 107 -0.18 14.25 3.43
CA ALA A 107 -1.38 14.83 2.83
C ALA A 107 -1.14 16.25 2.30
N ALA A 108 -0.35 17.07 3.00
CA ALA A 108 0.02 18.40 2.55
C ALA A 108 0.82 18.40 1.23
N THR A 109 1.52 17.30 0.91
CA THR A 109 2.22 17.17 -0.38
C THR A 109 1.30 16.73 -1.52
N LYS A 110 0.12 16.17 -1.26
CA LYS A 110 -0.78 15.70 -2.32
C LYS A 110 -1.56 16.84 -2.96
N GLN A 111 -1.82 16.73 -4.26
CA GLN A 111 -2.72 17.66 -4.93
C GLN A 111 -4.14 17.34 -4.50
N LYS A 112 -4.92 18.36 -4.18
CA LYS A 112 -6.32 18.20 -3.83
C LYS A 112 -7.10 17.85 -5.10
N GLU A 113 -7.34 16.57 -5.35
CA GLU A 113 -8.32 16.15 -6.35
C GLU A 113 -9.73 16.42 -5.78
N ILE A 114 -10.15 17.68 -5.82
CA ILE A 114 -11.55 18.01 -5.59
C ILE A 114 -12.30 17.51 -6.83
N SER A 115 -12.91 16.32 -6.72
CA SER A 115 -14.05 15.98 -7.55
C SER A 115 -15.00 17.18 -7.45
N LYS A 116 -15.34 17.80 -8.57
CA LYS A 116 -16.21 18.99 -8.63
C LYS A 116 -17.63 18.64 -8.17
N SER A 117 -17.82 18.39 -6.87
CA SER A 117 -19.12 18.34 -6.23
C SER A 117 -19.36 19.69 -5.58
N ASP A 118 -20.13 20.52 -6.30
CA ASP A 118 -20.95 21.64 -5.83
C ASP A 118 -20.56 22.31 -4.51
N LYS A 119 -19.31 22.78 -4.41
CA LYS A 119 -18.99 23.91 -3.55
C LYS A 119 -19.10 25.14 -4.42
N GLN A 120 -20.07 26.00 -4.09
CA GLN A 120 -20.18 27.36 -4.60
C GLN A 120 -18.77 27.95 -4.66
N GLN A 121 -18.21 28.04 -5.88
CA GLN A 121 -16.97 28.74 -6.11
C GLN A 121 -17.23 30.17 -5.67
N LYS A 122 -16.70 30.56 -4.50
CA LYS A 122 -16.34 31.95 -4.30
C LYS A 122 -15.37 32.24 -5.44
N LYS A 123 -15.86 32.92 -6.49
CA LYS A 123 -15.02 33.41 -7.58
C LYS A 123 -14.07 34.42 -6.95
N SER A 124 -12.90 33.98 -6.50
CA SER A 124 -11.79 34.90 -6.28
C SER A 124 -11.55 35.61 -7.62
N ALA A 125 -11.38 36.93 -7.57
CA ALA A 125 -11.15 37.73 -8.79
C ALA A 125 -9.86 37.32 -9.53
N ILE A 126 -8.98 36.61 -8.82
CA ILE A 126 -7.68 36.15 -9.30
C ILE A 126 -7.55 34.65 -8.96
N SER A 127 -7.17 33.88 -9.97
CA SER A 127 -6.81 32.46 -9.84
C SER A 127 -5.33 32.27 -10.16
N ILE A 128 -4.62 31.51 -9.33
CA ILE A 128 -3.18 31.29 -9.40
C ILE A 128 -2.91 29.79 -9.48
N LYS A 129 -2.30 29.35 -10.59
CA LYS A 129 -1.84 27.97 -10.79
C LYS A 129 -0.34 27.87 -10.63
N ALA A 130 0.11 27.34 -9.51
CA ALA A 130 1.52 27.10 -9.21
C ALA A 130 2.07 25.82 -9.87
N SER A 131 3.36 25.84 -10.18
CA SER A 131 4.19 24.78 -10.74
C SER A 131 5.56 24.83 -10.08
N TYR A 132 5.90 23.81 -9.29
CA TYR A 132 7.17 23.67 -8.56
C TYR A 132 7.35 22.21 -8.16
N ASN A 133 8.58 21.76 -7.93
CA ASN A 133 8.79 20.41 -7.38
C ASN A 133 8.46 20.41 -5.88
N LYS A 134 7.58 19.49 -5.47
CA LYS A 134 7.23 19.33 -4.04
C LYS A 134 8.27 18.57 -3.23
N ALA A 135 9.27 18.00 -3.90
CA ALA A 135 10.43 17.36 -3.29
C ALA A 135 11.68 17.77 -4.08
N SER A 136 12.66 18.35 -3.40
CA SER A 136 13.89 18.85 -4.03
C SER A 136 15.07 18.63 -3.11
N LYS A 137 16.20 18.16 -3.64
CA LYS A 137 17.47 18.06 -2.87
C LYS A 137 18.37 19.28 -3.09
N GLU A 138 17.91 20.24 -3.86
CA GLU A 138 18.64 21.48 -4.13
C GLU A 138 18.45 22.47 -2.96
N LYS A 139 19.28 23.51 -2.92
CA LYS A 139 19.24 24.54 -1.86
C LYS A 139 18.09 25.52 -2.07
N ASP A 140 17.57 25.57 -3.28
CA ASP A 140 16.50 26.41 -3.76
C ASP A 140 15.66 25.63 -4.77
N GLU A 141 14.40 26.02 -4.91
CA GLU A 141 13.48 25.44 -5.88
C GLU A 141 12.82 26.55 -6.67
N LEU A 142 12.82 26.43 -8.01
CA LEU A 142 12.17 27.39 -8.88
C LEU A 142 10.65 27.24 -8.79
N PHE A 143 10.01 28.16 -8.08
CA PHE A 143 8.57 28.33 -8.10
C PHE A 143 8.15 29.13 -9.32
N ALA A 144 7.21 28.59 -10.11
CA ALA A 144 6.55 29.33 -11.17
C ALA A 144 5.04 29.30 -10.97
N ALA A 145 4.34 30.38 -11.28
CA ALA A 145 2.89 30.36 -11.29
C ALA A 145 2.31 31.13 -12.48
N ARG A 146 1.17 30.64 -12.98
CA ARG A 146 0.33 31.33 -13.95
C ARG A 146 -0.85 31.96 -13.23
N VAL A 147 -1.02 33.26 -13.42
CA VAL A 147 -2.09 34.06 -12.84
C VAL A 147 -3.14 34.31 -13.92
N THR A 148 -4.41 34.17 -13.56
CA THR A 148 -5.57 34.47 -14.41
C THR A 148 -6.50 35.41 -13.66
N GLY A 149 -6.78 36.59 -14.23
CA GLY A 149 -7.54 37.66 -13.58
C GLY A 149 -6.97 39.04 -13.92
N GLU A 150 -7.53 40.09 -13.34
CA GLU A 150 -6.99 41.46 -13.44
C GLU A 150 -5.75 41.58 -12.55
N THR A 151 -4.61 41.92 -13.16
CA THR A 151 -3.31 42.01 -12.45
C THR A 151 -2.79 43.44 -12.33
N GLU A 152 -3.54 44.42 -12.84
CA GLU A 152 -3.11 45.82 -12.83
C GLU A 152 -2.98 46.38 -11.40
N ASN A 153 -1.84 47.00 -11.11
CA ASN A 153 -1.50 47.60 -9.81
C ASN A 153 -1.57 46.63 -8.61
N LEU A 154 -1.44 45.33 -8.87
CA LEU A 154 -1.37 44.32 -7.82
C LEU A 154 0.07 43.89 -7.57
N PHE A 155 0.32 43.44 -6.35
CA PHE A 155 1.61 42.97 -5.89
C PHE A 155 1.47 41.60 -5.25
N TYR A 156 2.51 40.77 -5.31
CA TYR A 156 2.57 39.53 -4.56
C TYR A 156 3.77 39.52 -3.62
N LYS A 157 3.65 38.69 -2.60
CA LYS A 157 4.71 38.42 -1.63
C LYS A 157 4.68 36.94 -1.29
N ILE A 158 5.85 36.30 -1.31
CA ILE A 158 6.04 34.92 -0.85
C ILE A 158 6.87 34.95 0.43
N VAL A 159 6.35 34.35 1.50
CA VAL A 159 7.02 34.29 2.80
C VAL A 159 7.09 32.86 3.28
N ARG A 160 8.27 32.41 3.71
CA ARG A 160 8.45 31.11 4.36
C ARG A 160 7.95 31.18 5.80
N GLN A 161 7.21 30.16 6.24
CA GLN A 161 6.46 30.18 7.49
C GLN A 161 7.34 30.35 8.74
N ASP A 162 8.61 29.95 8.67
CA ASP A 162 9.63 30.15 9.72
C ASP A 162 10.21 31.58 9.75
N GLY A 163 9.82 32.45 8.82
CA GLY A 163 10.35 33.80 8.66
C GLY A 163 11.74 33.87 8.02
N GLY A 164 12.32 32.74 7.61
CA GLY A 164 13.68 32.68 7.06
C GLY A 164 13.80 33.12 5.61
N PHE A 165 12.68 33.39 4.93
CA PHE A 165 12.66 33.93 3.58
C PHE A 165 11.43 34.83 3.35
N ASP A 166 11.66 35.93 2.64
CA ASP A 166 10.66 36.90 2.23
C ASP A 166 11.06 37.45 0.84
N SER A 167 10.21 37.24 -0.16
CA SER A 167 10.48 37.71 -1.54
C SER A 167 10.43 39.24 -1.67
N GLY A 168 9.92 39.95 -0.67
CA GLY A 168 9.46 41.32 -0.78
C GLY A 168 8.17 41.46 -1.61
N LEU A 169 7.63 42.68 -1.66
CA LEU A 169 6.50 43.02 -2.51
C LEU A 169 6.98 43.19 -3.96
N LYS A 170 6.50 42.33 -4.85
CA LYS A 170 6.81 42.33 -6.28
C LYS A 170 5.54 42.54 -7.09
N LYS A 171 5.64 43.14 -8.28
CA LYS A 171 4.46 43.37 -9.14
C LYS A 171 3.88 42.04 -9.63
N LEU A 172 2.57 41.88 -9.54
CA LEU A 172 1.86 40.72 -10.07
C LEU A 172 1.77 40.82 -11.60
N SER A 173 2.04 39.71 -12.28
CA SER A 173 1.92 39.56 -13.73
C SER A 173 1.25 38.24 -14.07
N GLU A 174 0.85 38.04 -15.33
CA GLU A 174 0.24 36.77 -15.78
C GLU A 174 1.11 35.53 -15.53
N ARG A 175 2.43 35.74 -15.45
CA ARG A 175 3.40 34.72 -15.06
C ARG A 175 4.33 35.32 -14.02
N ILE A 176 4.55 34.59 -12.94
CA ILE A 176 5.52 34.92 -11.90
C ILE A 176 6.46 33.75 -11.70
N SER A 177 7.70 34.04 -11.30
CA SER A 177 8.70 33.04 -10.98
C SER A 177 9.62 33.53 -9.88
N GLU A 178 9.92 32.67 -8.91
CA GLU A 178 10.77 32.96 -7.75
C GLU A 178 11.59 31.73 -7.37
N ASP A 179 12.85 31.92 -7.01
CA ASP A 179 13.66 30.88 -6.41
C ASP A 179 13.36 30.85 -4.90
N LEU A 180 12.87 29.71 -4.40
CA LEU A 180 12.47 29.54 -3.01
C LEU A 180 13.57 28.83 -2.23
N PRO A 181 14.30 29.51 -1.31
CA PRO A 181 15.37 28.89 -0.54
C PRO A 181 14.82 27.86 0.45
N LEU A 182 15.43 26.67 0.42
CA LEU A 182 15.03 25.54 1.22
C LEU A 182 15.98 25.34 2.41
N VAL A 183 15.41 25.05 3.57
CA VAL A 183 16.13 24.46 4.70
C VAL A 183 16.32 22.98 4.39
N GLU A 184 17.59 22.56 4.31
CA GLU A 184 17.98 21.18 4.04
C GLU A 184 17.40 20.22 5.08
N ASN A 185 16.96 19.04 4.64
CA ASN A 185 16.39 18.01 5.52
C ASN A 185 15.11 18.43 6.27
N ALA A 186 14.39 19.44 5.77
CA ALA A 186 13.15 19.94 6.36
C ALA A 186 12.01 20.09 5.33
N PHE A 187 10.78 20.17 5.84
CA PHE A 187 9.64 20.65 5.08
C PHE A 187 9.61 22.18 5.09
N ASN A 188 9.63 22.77 3.90
CA ASN A 188 9.61 24.20 3.70
C ASN A 188 8.21 24.62 3.27
N PHE A 189 7.53 25.40 4.11
CA PHE A 189 6.21 25.94 3.80
C PHE A 189 6.31 27.41 3.46
N PHE A 190 5.73 27.80 2.33
CA PHE A 190 5.62 29.18 1.88
C PHE A 190 4.16 29.58 1.69
N SER A 191 3.89 30.86 1.96
CA SER A 191 2.60 31.48 1.73
C SER A 191 2.76 32.55 0.66
N LEU A 192 1.93 32.48 -0.39
CA LEU A 192 1.82 33.51 -1.41
C LEU A 192 0.60 34.36 -1.08
N SER A 193 0.80 35.65 -0.87
CA SER A 193 -0.27 36.63 -0.66
C SER A 193 -0.24 37.66 -1.77
N VAL A 194 -1.41 38.08 -2.25
CA VAL A 194 -1.58 39.14 -3.24
C VAL A 194 -2.12 40.38 -2.54
N TYR A 195 -1.62 41.56 -2.92
CA TYR A 195 -1.93 42.85 -2.33
C TYR A 195 -2.38 43.84 -3.40
N ASP A 196 -3.31 44.72 -3.04
CA ASP A 196 -3.65 45.90 -3.85
C ASP A 196 -2.69 47.08 -3.61
N SER A 197 -2.90 48.18 -4.32
CA SER A 197 -2.12 49.43 -4.16
C SER A 197 -2.26 50.11 -2.80
N LEU A 198 -3.25 49.71 -1.99
CA LEU A 198 -3.48 50.18 -0.62
C LEU A 198 -2.94 49.18 0.42
N ASN A 199 -2.23 48.14 -0.03
CA ASN A 199 -1.66 47.08 0.78
C ASN A 199 -2.69 46.18 1.50
N ASN A 200 -3.91 46.11 0.98
CA ASN A 200 -4.92 45.14 1.43
C ASN A 200 -4.70 43.79 0.75
N VAL A 201 -4.88 42.71 1.49
CA VAL A 201 -4.76 41.34 0.97
C VAL A 201 -5.98 41.01 0.10
N ILE A 202 -5.72 40.56 -1.12
CA ILE A 202 -6.73 40.05 -2.06
C ILE A 202 -6.86 38.53 -1.89
N GLU A 203 -8.10 38.06 -1.73
CA GLU A 203 -8.40 36.63 -1.65
C GLU A 203 -8.13 35.96 -3.00
N THR A 204 -7.32 34.89 -2.98
CA THR A 204 -6.97 34.08 -4.14
C THR A 204 -7.21 32.60 -3.84
N ASP A 205 -7.16 31.74 -4.86
CA ASP A 205 -7.32 30.29 -4.76
C ASP A 205 -6.00 29.54 -4.53
N ILE A 206 -4.89 30.25 -4.26
CA ILE A 206 -3.57 29.64 -4.08
C ILE A 206 -3.54 28.81 -2.79
N GLU A 207 -3.11 27.56 -2.91
CA GLU A 207 -2.85 26.70 -1.76
C GLU A 207 -1.46 26.99 -1.15
N PRO A 208 -1.24 26.71 0.14
CA PRO A 208 0.09 26.79 0.73
C PRO A 208 1.12 25.98 -0.06
N ILE A 209 2.29 26.56 -0.28
CA ILE A 209 3.36 25.97 -1.08
C ILE A 209 4.24 25.15 -0.14
N GLY A 210 4.13 23.82 -0.19
CA GLY A 210 4.98 22.90 0.59
C GLY A 210 6.04 22.23 -0.27
N ILE A 211 7.32 22.37 0.10
CA ILE A 211 8.48 21.75 -0.56
C ILE A 211 9.27 20.94 0.45
N ASN A 212 9.37 19.62 0.25
CA ASN A 212 10.17 18.73 1.07
C ASN A 212 11.63 18.73 0.58
N SER A 213 12.55 19.24 1.41
CA SER A 213 13.99 19.23 1.15
C SER A 213 14.75 18.12 1.88
N GLY A 214 14.02 17.22 2.54
CA GLY A 214 14.60 16.04 3.18
C GLY A 214 14.51 14.80 2.33
N PHE A 215 14.17 13.68 2.98
CA PHE A 215 14.08 12.40 2.31
C PHE A 215 13.00 12.47 1.24
N GLY A 216 13.43 12.36 -0.02
CA GLY A 216 12.53 12.12 -1.14
C GLY A 216 11.71 10.89 -0.79
N ILE A 217 10.40 11.07 -0.70
CA ILE A 217 9.46 9.98 -0.48
C ILE A 217 9.41 9.24 -1.83
N SER A 218 10.47 8.49 -2.14
CA SER A 218 10.40 7.46 -3.17
C SER A 218 9.19 6.62 -2.78
N GLY A 219 8.18 6.61 -3.64
CA GLY A 219 6.84 6.16 -3.28
C GLY A 219 6.80 4.78 -2.63
N GLN A 220 5.64 4.43 -2.09
CA GLN A 220 5.52 3.24 -1.26
C GLN A 220 6.07 1.98 -1.97
N PRO A 221 6.99 1.22 -1.33
CA PRO A 221 7.43 -0.04 -1.88
C PRO A 221 6.28 -1.06 -1.80
N LEU A 222 6.15 -1.85 -2.85
CA LEU A 222 5.18 -2.93 -2.94
C LEU A 222 5.49 -4.03 -1.90
N PRO A 223 4.51 -4.53 -1.11
CA PRO A 223 4.78 -5.48 -0.03
C PRO A 223 5.11 -6.90 -0.53
N GLU A 224 4.45 -7.34 -1.59
CA GLU A 224 4.52 -8.69 -2.15
C GLU A 224 4.67 -8.63 -3.67
N ASP A 225 5.10 -9.73 -4.28
CA ASP A 225 5.15 -9.83 -5.74
C ASP A 225 3.74 -9.73 -6.34
N ILE A 226 3.64 -9.16 -7.54
CA ILE A 226 2.42 -9.09 -8.34
C ILE A 226 2.66 -9.90 -9.60
N CYS A 227 1.81 -10.90 -9.78
CA CYS A 227 1.95 -11.92 -10.80
C CYS A 227 0.72 -11.94 -11.71
N LEU A 228 0.96 -12.25 -12.98
CA LEU A 228 -0.08 -12.60 -13.94
C LEU A 228 -0.11 -14.12 -14.06
N GLU A 229 -1.31 -14.70 -13.94
CA GLU A 229 -1.53 -16.11 -14.26
C GLU A 229 -1.59 -16.30 -15.77
N VAL A 230 -0.79 -17.25 -16.28
CA VAL A 230 -0.73 -17.60 -17.70
C VAL A 230 -0.75 -19.10 -17.87
N ASP A 231 -1.18 -19.57 -19.04
CA ASP A 231 -1.10 -21.00 -19.36
C ASP A 231 0.35 -21.50 -19.32
N ASP A 232 0.54 -22.71 -18.80
CA ASP A 232 1.81 -23.40 -18.87
C ASP A 232 1.89 -24.21 -20.18
N TYR A 233 2.77 -23.79 -21.09
CA TYR A 233 2.99 -24.47 -22.36
C TYR A 233 3.74 -25.80 -22.18
N ASP A 234 4.51 -25.94 -21.09
CA ASP A 234 5.28 -27.14 -20.80
C ASP A 234 4.39 -28.21 -20.14
N ASN A 235 3.33 -27.78 -19.44
CA ASN A 235 2.37 -28.65 -18.74
C ASN A 235 0.92 -28.33 -19.16
N PRO A 236 0.42 -28.91 -20.27
CA PRO A 236 -0.92 -28.62 -20.79
C PRO A 236 -2.02 -28.88 -19.76
N GLY A 237 -2.88 -27.89 -19.54
CA GLY A 237 -3.97 -27.95 -18.55
C GLY A 237 -3.62 -27.28 -17.21
N HIS A 238 -2.37 -26.92 -16.99
CA HIS A 238 -1.94 -26.15 -15.82
C HIS A 238 -1.64 -24.69 -16.18
N THR A 239 -1.66 -23.84 -15.16
CA THR A 239 -1.24 -22.44 -15.24
C THR A 239 0.03 -22.22 -14.42
N ARG A 240 0.77 -21.17 -14.75
CA ARG A 240 1.96 -20.73 -14.02
C ARG A 240 1.94 -19.22 -13.82
N LEU A 241 2.77 -18.75 -12.90
CA LEU A 241 2.90 -17.33 -12.61
C LEU A 241 4.00 -16.68 -13.45
N VAL A 242 3.68 -15.50 -13.98
CA VAL A 242 4.65 -14.57 -14.56
C VAL A 242 4.78 -13.36 -13.64
N LEU A 243 5.99 -13.12 -13.15
CA LEU A 243 6.30 -11.95 -12.31
C LEU A 243 6.17 -10.66 -13.11
N ILE A 244 5.21 -9.82 -12.72
CA ILE A 244 4.98 -8.50 -13.31
C ILE A 244 5.72 -7.43 -12.52
N PHE A 245 5.54 -7.39 -11.21
CA PHE A 245 6.26 -6.50 -10.30
C PHE A 245 6.81 -7.27 -9.12
N GLN A 246 8.08 -7.08 -8.82
CA GLN A 246 8.71 -7.70 -7.66
C GLN A 246 8.39 -6.92 -6.38
N ARG A 247 8.28 -7.61 -5.26
CA ARG A 247 8.21 -7.00 -3.93
C ARG A 247 9.33 -5.97 -3.76
N ASN A 248 9.00 -4.89 -3.09
CA ASN A 248 9.78 -3.66 -2.92
C ASN A 248 9.92 -2.78 -4.17
N THR A 249 9.24 -3.09 -5.28
CA THR A 249 9.13 -2.13 -6.40
C THR A 249 8.43 -0.85 -5.91
N ILE A 250 8.99 0.32 -6.26
CA ILE A 250 8.46 1.63 -5.87
C ILE A 250 7.21 1.96 -6.70
N LEU A 251 6.15 2.42 -6.03
CA LEU A 251 4.91 2.88 -6.65
C LEU A 251 4.94 4.39 -6.94
N PRO A 252 4.19 4.89 -7.94
CA PRO A 252 3.37 4.13 -8.89
C PRO A 252 4.23 3.43 -9.94
N THR A 253 3.75 2.31 -10.47
CA THR A 253 4.47 1.54 -11.48
C THR A 253 3.54 1.03 -12.58
N LYS A 254 4.09 0.82 -13.78
CA LYS A 254 3.37 0.38 -14.97
C LYS A 254 4.23 -0.61 -15.75
N ARG A 255 3.62 -1.70 -16.21
CA ARG A 255 4.25 -2.67 -17.10
C ARG A 255 3.25 -3.17 -18.12
N THR A 256 3.69 -3.31 -19.36
CA THR A 256 2.92 -3.90 -20.45
C THR A 256 3.59 -5.19 -20.88
N VAL A 257 2.80 -6.23 -21.05
CA VAL A 257 3.22 -7.56 -21.48
C VAL A 257 2.28 -8.05 -22.58
N THR A 258 2.82 -8.82 -23.53
CA THR A 258 2.07 -9.32 -24.68
C THR A 258 2.05 -10.84 -24.67
N PHE A 259 0.89 -11.43 -24.90
CA PHE A 259 0.72 -12.88 -24.97
C PHE A 259 -0.08 -13.27 -26.22
N PRO A 260 0.22 -14.42 -26.85
CA PRO A 260 -0.61 -14.97 -27.90
C PRO A 260 -1.83 -15.67 -27.30
N ILE A 261 -3.00 -15.47 -27.90
CA ILE A 261 -4.24 -16.11 -27.45
C ILE A 261 -4.27 -17.58 -27.89
N ASN A 262 -4.60 -18.49 -26.97
CA ASN A 262 -4.58 -19.93 -27.18
C ASN A 262 -5.86 -20.50 -27.87
N LYS A 263 -6.95 -19.73 -27.92
CA LYS A 263 -8.27 -20.12 -28.41
C LYS A 263 -8.86 -19.08 -29.36
N THR A 264 -9.70 -19.53 -30.28
CA THR A 264 -10.50 -18.64 -31.14
C THR A 264 -11.76 -18.23 -30.41
N ILE A 265 -12.11 -16.95 -30.45
CA ILE A 265 -13.30 -16.41 -29.78
C ILE A 265 -14.18 -15.77 -30.83
N ILE A 266 -15.37 -16.33 -30.95
CA ILE A 266 -16.37 -15.88 -31.91
C ILE A 266 -17.21 -14.80 -31.27
N LYS A 267 -17.43 -13.71 -32.00
CA LYS A 267 -18.32 -12.63 -31.59
C LYS A 267 -19.71 -13.16 -31.29
N GLY A 268 -20.26 -12.76 -30.15
CA GLY A 268 -21.58 -13.14 -29.69
C GLY A 268 -21.67 -14.52 -29.02
N SER A 269 -20.60 -15.34 -29.03
CA SER A 269 -20.57 -16.61 -28.31
C SER A 269 -20.34 -16.40 -26.80
N GLU A 270 -20.90 -17.32 -26.00
CA GLU A 270 -20.65 -17.43 -24.56
C GLU A 270 -19.65 -18.53 -24.21
N ASP A 271 -19.32 -19.40 -25.16
CA ASP A 271 -18.62 -20.66 -24.88
C ASP A 271 -17.13 -20.46 -24.62
N ASN A 272 -16.55 -19.36 -25.11
CA ASN A 272 -15.13 -19.05 -24.97
C ASN A 272 -14.92 -17.65 -24.41
N ASP A 273 -14.10 -17.56 -23.38
CA ASP A 273 -13.67 -16.32 -22.74
C ASP A 273 -12.15 -16.27 -22.54
N ILE A 274 -11.58 -15.06 -22.57
CA ILE A 274 -10.21 -14.80 -22.10
C ILE A 274 -10.31 -14.43 -20.63
N ARG A 275 -9.55 -15.13 -19.79
CA ARG A 275 -9.47 -14.86 -18.36
C ARG A 275 -8.10 -14.27 -18.06
N ILE A 276 -8.09 -13.09 -17.46
CA ILE A 276 -6.88 -12.41 -17.01
C ILE A 276 -6.97 -12.34 -15.48
N ASN A 277 -6.20 -13.18 -14.79
CA ASN A 277 -6.17 -13.23 -13.34
C ASN A 277 -4.84 -12.66 -12.83
N ILE A 278 -4.94 -11.69 -11.92
CA ILE A 278 -3.79 -11.06 -11.27
C ILE A 278 -3.74 -11.52 -9.83
N LEU A 279 -2.58 -12.01 -9.43
CA LEU A 279 -2.33 -12.63 -8.13
C LEU A 279 -1.24 -11.85 -7.38
N GLN A 280 -1.35 -11.81 -6.05
CA GLN A 280 -0.40 -11.21 -5.13
C GLN A 280 0.21 -12.29 -4.24
N GLY A 281 1.55 -12.32 -4.19
CA GLY A 281 2.35 -13.26 -3.43
C GLY A 281 3.46 -13.89 -4.29
N SER A 282 4.22 -14.81 -3.70
CA SER A 282 5.43 -15.38 -4.28
C SER A 282 5.21 -15.95 -5.70
N HIS A 283 5.96 -15.42 -6.66
CA HIS A 283 5.98 -15.93 -8.04
C HIS A 283 6.56 -17.34 -8.19
N LEU A 284 7.24 -17.86 -7.15
CA LEU A 284 7.78 -19.23 -7.11
C LEU A 284 6.77 -20.24 -6.57
N ALA A 285 5.64 -19.77 -6.04
CA ALA A 285 4.57 -20.63 -5.57
C ALA A 285 3.58 -20.95 -6.70
N LEU A 286 2.73 -21.94 -6.46
CA LEU A 286 1.62 -22.26 -7.36
C LEU A 286 0.61 -21.10 -7.42
N PRO A 287 -0.09 -20.87 -8.56
CA PRO A 287 -1.09 -19.82 -8.67
C PRO A 287 -2.15 -19.86 -7.56
N GLU A 288 -2.61 -21.05 -7.18
CA GLU A 288 -3.66 -21.25 -6.17
C GLU A 288 -3.22 -20.92 -4.73
N ALA A 289 -1.91 -20.86 -4.49
CA ALA A 289 -1.35 -20.47 -3.19
C ALA A 289 -1.30 -18.94 -3.01
N ASN A 290 -1.57 -18.17 -4.06
CA ASN A 290 -1.48 -16.72 -4.07
C ASN A 290 -2.85 -16.05 -3.95
N LYS A 291 -2.86 -14.79 -3.53
CA LYS A 291 -4.08 -14.02 -3.33
C LYS A 291 -4.54 -13.38 -4.65
N SER A 292 -5.72 -13.72 -5.15
CA SER A 292 -6.30 -13.01 -6.31
C SER A 292 -6.67 -11.57 -5.93
N ILE A 293 -6.23 -10.61 -6.74
CA ILE A 293 -6.41 -9.17 -6.54
C ILE A 293 -7.07 -8.46 -7.72
N GLY A 294 -7.19 -9.12 -8.87
CA GLY A 294 -7.87 -8.57 -10.04
C GLY A 294 -8.22 -9.67 -11.02
N PHE A 295 -9.40 -9.56 -11.63
CA PHE A 295 -9.90 -10.54 -12.60
C PHE A 295 -10.65 -9.82 -13.71
N ILE A 296 -10.26 -10.05 -14.96
CA ILE A 296 -11.01 -9.61 -16.14
C ILE A 296 -11.39 -10.84 -16.97
N GLY A 297 -12.69 -11.01 -17.22
CA GLY A 297 -13.23 -11.99 -18.15
C GLY A 297 -13.72 -11.31 -19.43
N ILE A 298 -13.16 -11.68 -20.58
CA ILE A 298 -13.55 -11.13 -21.89
C ILE A 298 -14.25 -12.24 -22.68
N SER A 299 -15.58 -12.20 -22.74
CA SER A 299 -16.39 -13.14 -23.51
C SER A 299 -16.70 -12.63 -24.93
N GLY A 300 -17.04 -13.55 -25.82
CA GLY A 300 -17.43 -13.25 -27.20
C GLY A 300 -18.59 -12.24 -27.32
N LYS A 301 -19.51 -12.20 -26.35
CA LYS A 301 -20.59 -11.19 -26.26
C LYS A 301 -20.09 -9.75 -26.30
N ASN A 302 -18.92 -9.50 -25.71
CA ASN A 302 -18.39 -8.16 -25.56
C ASN A 302 -17.44 -7.77 -26.71
N LEU A 303 -17.22 -8.66 -27.68
CA LEU A 303 -16.30 -8.43 -28.78
C LEU A 303 -16.95 -7.71 -29.97
N LYS A 304 -16.20 -6.78 -30.57
CA LYS A 304 -16.60 -6.11 -31.82
C LYS A 304 -16.48 -7.01 -33.05
N ARG A 305 -15.54 -7.96 -33.03
CA ARG A 305 -15.22 -8.91 -34.12
C ARG A 305 -14.60 -10.19 -33.58
N ASP A 306 -14.53 -11.22 -34.42
CA ASP A 306 -13.92 -12.50 -34.07
C ASP A 306 -12.41 -12.35 -33.84
N ILE A 307 -11.90 -13.12 -32.90
CA ILE A 307 -10.50 -13.17 -32.53
C ILE A 307 -9.97 -14.56 -32.82
N SER A 308 -8.94 -14.64 -33.65
CA SER A 308 -8.33 -15.92 -34.03
C SER A 308 -7.29 -16.35 -33.01
N LYS A 309 -7.19 -17.66 -32.77
CA LYS A 309 -6.05 -18.26 -32.06
C LYS A 309 -4.72 -17.77 -32.66
N GLY A 310 -3.77 -17.43 -31.80
CA GLY A 310 -2.44 -16.92 -32.16
C GLY A 310 -2.40 -15.41 -32.39
N SER A 311 -3.52 -14.70 -32.28
CA SER A 311 -3.50 -13.24 -32.21
C SER A 311 -3.00 -12.76 -30.84
N ASP A 312 -2.37 -11.59 -30.82
CA ASP A 312 -1.77 -11.04 -29.61
C ASP A 312 -2.79 -10.23 -28.78
N ILE A 313 -2.69 -10.40 -27.46
CA ILE A 313 -3.30 -9.55 -26.45
C ILE A 313 -2.21 -8.79 -25.69
N GLU A 314 -2.34 -7.47 -25.61
CA GLU A 314 -1.46 -6.61 -24.84
C GLU A 314 -2.11 -6.30 -23.48
N ILE A 315 -1.48 -6.74 -22.40
CA ILE A 315 -1.97 -6.54 -21.04
C ILE A 315 -1.07 -5.50 -20.37
N THR A 316 -1.65 -4.35 -20.09
CA THR A 316 -1.03 -3.26 -19.35
C THR A 316 -1.53 -3.25 -17.92
N ILE A 317 -0.62 -3.46 -16.97
CA ILE A 317 -0.90 -3.47 -15.55
C ILE A 317 -0.26 -2.21 -14.94
N THR A 318 -1.06 -1.43 -14.23
CA THR A 318 -0.63 -0.22 -13.54
C THR A 318 -1.03 -0.30 -12.07
N LEU A 319 -0.12 0.03 -11.17
CA LEU A 319 -0.40 0.18 -9.75
C LEU A 319 -0.23 1.64 -9.36
N SER A 320 -1.28 2.21 -8.77
CA SER A 320 -1.25 3.58 -8.22
C SER A 320 -0.40 3.64 -6.95
N GLU A 321 -0.10 4.84 -6.46
CA GLU A 321 0.53 5.02 -5.14
C GLU A 321 -0.33 4.45 -4.00
N SER A 322 -1.65 4.44 -4.17
CA SER A 322 -2.62 3.86 -3.23
C SER A 322 -2.81 2.35 -3.42
N GLN A 323 -2.00 1.73 -4.28
CA GLN A 323 -2.07 0.32 -4.68
C GLN A 323 -3.33 -0.06 -5.45
N ASP A 324 -4.04 0.90 -6.04
CA ASP A 324 -5.15 0.57 -6.94
C ASP A 324 -4.59 -0.11 -8.18
N LEU A 325 -5.07 -1.31 -8.46
CA LEU A 325 -4.65 -2.13 -9.58
C LEU A 325 -5.50 -1.79 -10.79
N THR A 326 -4.93 -1.17 -11.80
CA THR A 326 -5.57 -0.99 -13.10
C THR A 326 -5.02 -2.01 -14.08
N VAL A 327 -5.91 -2.83 -14.66
CA VAL A 327 -5.58 -3.78 -15.71
C VAL A 327 -6.28 -3.34 -16.99
N ALA A 328 -5.51 -3.13 -18.06
CA ALA A 328 -6.01 -2.81 -19.38
C ALA A 328 -5.53 -3.88 -20.37
N ALA A 329 -6.48 -4.55 -21.01
CA ALA A 329 -6.22 -5.59 -21.99
C ALA A 329 -6.66 -5.12 -23.37
N TYR A 330 -5.71 -4.98 -24.29
CA TYR A 330 -5.92 -4.52 -25.64
C TYR A 330 -5.79 -5.67 -26.63
N LEU A 331 -6.86 -5.92 -27.38
CA LEU A 331 -6.96 -6.99 -28.36
C LEU A 331 -6.62 -6.43 -29.74
N ASN A 332 -5.39 -6.67 -30.21
CA ASN A 332 -4.86 -6.10 -31.46
C ASN A 332 -5.74 -6.39 -32.67
N MET A 333 -6.22 -7.64 -32.80
CA MET A 333 -7.07 -8.05 -33.91
C MET A 333 -8.44 -7.34 -33.89
N ALA A 334 -8.98 -7.08 -32.71
CA ALA A 334 -10.30 -6.48 -32.52
C ALA A 334 -10.29 -4.94 -32.52
N ASP A 335 -9.11 -4.32 -32.30
CA ASP A 335 -8.95 -2.90 -32.00
C ASP A 335 -9.90 -2.48 -30.87
N GLN A 336 -9.76 -3.19 -29.74
CA GLN A 336 -10.64 -3.07 -28.59
C GLN A 336 -9.87 -3.21 -27.29
N GLU A 337 -10.09 -2.28 -26.36
CA GLU A 337 -9.53 -2.28 -25.02
C GLU A 337 -10.60 -2.64 -23.99
N PHE A 338 -10.22 -3.47 -23.01
CA PHE A 338 -10.98 -3.78 -21.81
C PHE A 338 -10.17 -3.32 -20.61
N LYS A 339 -10.71 -2.39 -19.83
CA LYS A 339 -10.00 -1.77 -18.71
C LYS A 339 -10.84 -1.83 -17.45
N GLU A 340 -10.27 -2.38 -16.40
CA GLU A 340 -10.85 -2.36 -15.06
C GLU A 340 -9.85 -1.86 -14.02
N THR A 341 -10.38 -1.37 -12.90
CA THR A 341 -9.59 -0.89 -11.76
C THR A 341 -10.12 -1.56 -10.50
N PHE A 342 -9.23 -2.26 -9.80
CA PHE A 342 -9.51 -3.03 -8.59
C PHE A 342 -8.91 -2.32 -7.39
N ASN A 343 -9.73 -2.08 -6.38
CA ASN A 343 -9.26 -1.53 -5.11
C ASN A 343 -8.84 -2.67 -4.17
N PRO A 344 -7.64 -2.66 -3.56
CA PRO A 344 -7.21 -3.70 -2.62
C PRO A 344 -8.15 -3.93 -1.43
N LYS A 345 -8.97 -2.92 -1.06
CA LYS A 345 -9.93 -2.99 0.04
C LYS A 345 -11.21 -3.74 -0.33
N GLU A 346 -11.57 -3.78 -1.62
CA GLU A 346 -12.77 -4.45 -2.10
C GLU A 346 -12.38 -5.79 -2.72
N ARG A 347 -12.83 -6.88 -2.11
CA ARG A 347 -12.46 -8.23 -2.57
C ARG A 347 -13.32 -8.62 -3.77
N HIS A 348 -12.73 -8.52 -4.96
CA HIS A 348 -13.27 -9.15 -6.16
C HIS A 348 -12.76 -10.59 -6.26
N THR A 349 -13.56 -11.55 -5.79
CA THR A 349 -13.31 -12.96 -6.07
C THR A 349 -14.61 -13.56 -6.61
N PRO A 350 -14.70 -13.86 -7.93
CA PRO A 350 -15.87 -14.52 -8.48
C PRO A 350 -16.13 -15.85 -7.76
N VAL A 351 -17.37 -16.08 -7.34
CA VAL A 351 -17.74 -17.28 -6.55
C VAL A 351 -17.52 -18.56 -7.36
N ASP A 352 -17.76 -18.51 -8.67
CA ASP A 352 -17.60 -19.69 -9.53
C ASP A 352 -16.13 -20.07 -9.73
N LEU A 353 -15.23 -19.08 -9.90
CA LEU A 353 -13.78 -19.31 -9.92
C LEU A 353 -13.30 -19.91 -8.60
N LEU A 354 -13.83 -19.42 -7.47
CA LEU A 354 -13.46 -19.96 -6.16
C LEU A 354 -13.90 -21.43 -5.99
N LYS A 355 -15.04 -21.83 -6.56
CA LYS A 355 -15.45 -23.24 -6.55
C LYS A 355 -14.51 -24.12 -7.38
N GLU A 356 -14.18 -23.68 -8.60
CA GLU A 356 -13.24 -24.37 -9.50
C GLU A 356 -11.89 -24.57 -8.79
N GLN A 357 -11.31 -23.50 -8.22
CA GLN A 357 -10.05 -23.58 -7.47
C GLN A 357 -10.11 -24.51 -6.26
N VAL A 358 -11.25 -24.57 -5.56
CA VAL A 358 -11.46 -25.47 -4.42
C VAL A 358 -11.51 -26.93 -4.86
N GLU A 359 -12.11 -27.21 -6.02
CA GLU A 359 -12.14 -28.54 -6.63
C GLU A 359 -10.75 -28.95 -7.10
N ASP A 360 -10.05 -28.10 -7.86
CA ASP A 360 -8.69 -28.36 -8.36
C ASP A 360 -7.69 -28.62 -7.22
N LEU A 361 -7.73 -27.80 -6.16
CA LEU A 361 -6.89 -28.00 -4.97
C LEU A 361 -7.22 -29.30 -4.23
N SER A 362 -8.48 -29.73 -4.25
CA SER A 362 -8.88 -31.01 -3.66
C SER A 362 -8.28 -32.18 -4.41
N GLU A 363 -8.31 -32.14 -5.74
CA GLU A 363 -7.75 -33.19 -6.60
C GLU A 363 -6.23 -33.25 -6.43
N LYS A 364 -5.54 -32.11 -6.51
CA LYS A 364 -4.08 -32.04 -6.26
C LYS A 364 -3.68 -32.56 -4.87
N LEU A 365 -4.48 -32.26 -3.84
CA LEU A 365 -4.22 -32.77 -2.49
C LEU A 365 -4.38 -34.30 -2.42
N GLU A 366 -5.29 -34.88 -3.20
CA GLU A 366 -5.43 -36.34 -3.30
C GLU A 366 -4.23 -36.97 -4.00
N GLU A 367 -3.80 -36.40 -5.13
CA GLU A 367 -2.62 -36.85 -5.87
C GLU A 367 -1.34 -36.78 -5.01
N GLU A 368 -1.12 -35.69 -4.29
CA GLU A 368 0.05 -35.53 -3.41
C GLU A 368 0.04 -36.53 -2.23
N ILE A 369 -1.14 -36.86 -1.67
CA ILE A 369 -1.26 -37.90 -0.65
C ILE A 369 -0.91 -39.28 -1.25
N GLU A 370 -1.39 -39.57 -2.45
CA GLU A 370 -1.11 -40.82 -3.15
C GLU A 370 0.39 -40.94 -3.45
N GLN A 371 1.00 -39.91 -4.06
CA GLN A 371 2.43 -39.88 -4.36
C GLN A 371 3.31 -39.97 -3.10
N ALA A 372 2.96 -39.29 -2.01
CA ALA A 372 3.68 -39.40 -0.74
C ALA A 372 3.59 -40.83 -0.17
N THR A 373 2.43 -41.48 -0.32
CA THR A 373 2.22 -42.88 0.10
C THR A 373 3.03 -43.84 -0.77
N GLU A 374 3.10 -43.62 -2.09
CA GLU A 374 3.92 -44.41 -3.02
C GLU A 374 5.43 -44.26 -2.77
N LYS A 375 5.87 -43.08 -2.35
CA LYS A 375 7.27 -42.78 -1.98
C LYS A 375 7.64 -43.21 -0.56
N GLU A 376 6.75 -43.89 0.16
CA GLU A 376 6.90 -44.30 1.56
C GLU A 376 7.13 -43.12 2.55
N ASP A 377 6.76 -41.90 2.16
CA ASP A 377 6.81 -40.71 3.04
C ASP A 377 5.49 -40.58 3.84
N TYR A 378 5.38 -41.46 4.84
CA TYR A 378 4.17 -41.56 5.67
C TYR A 378 3.96 -40.36 6.60
N GLU A 379 5.01 -39.59 6.93
CA GLU A 379 4.86 -38.37 7.74
C GLU A 379 4.13 -37.29 6.95
N THR A 380 4.57 -37.04 5.72
CA THR A 380 3.93 -36.07 4.82
C THR A 380 2.51 -36.51 4.46
N ALA A 381 2.30 -37.79 4.12
CA ALA A 381 0.96 -38.33 3.82
C ALA A 381 -0.01 -38.19 5.00
N SER A 382 0.45 -38.43 6.23
CA SER A 382 -0.35 -38.27 7.46
C SER A 382 -0.70 -36.79 7.73
N ALA A 383 0.25 -35.88 7.52
CA ALA A 383 0.03 -34.44 7.66
C ALA A 383 -1.01 -33.93 6.64
N LEU A 384 -0.85 -34.29 5.36
CA LEU A 384 -1.78 -33.92 4.28
C LEU A 384 -3.18 -34.52 4.50
N SER A 385 -3.29 -35.77 4.99
CA SER A 385 -4.56 -36.41 5.31
C SER A 385 -5.30 -35.73 6.48
N LYS A 386 -4.57 -35.28 7.51
CA LYS A 386 -5.15 -34.44 8.58
C LYS A 386 -5.66 -33.10 8.04
N LEU A 387 -4.91 -32.50 7.12
CA LEU A 387 -5.29 -31.23 6.47
C LEU A 387 -6.57 -31.40 5.64
N LYS A 388 -6.67 -32.48 4.85
CA LYS A 388 -7.89 -32.89 4.11
C LYS A 388 -9.11 -33.00 5.01
N LYS A 389 -8.98 -33.63 6.19
CA LYS A 389 -10.07 -33.75 7.18
C LYS A 389 -10.51 -32.38 7.71
N LYS A 390 -9.58 -31.50 8.07
CA LYS A 390 -9.89 -30.13 8.51
C LYS A 390 -10.59 -29.34 7.42
N TRP A 391 -10.12 -29.43 6.19
CA TRP A 391 -10.68 -28.73 5.04
C TRP A 391 -12.12 -29.17 4.73
N LYS A 392 -12.40 -30.49 4.71
CA LYS A 392 -13.77 -31.03 4.57
C LYS A 392 -14.72 -30.53 5.66
N LEU A 393 -14.23 -30.37 6.89
CA LEU A 393 -15.02 -29.82 7.99
C LEU A 393 -15.36 -28.33 7.76
N TRP A 394 -14.42 -27.57 7.21
CA TRP A 394 -14.59 -26.15 6.91
C TRP A 394 -15.57 -25.92 5.74
N LEU A 395 -15.45 -26.70 4.66
CA LEU A 395 -16.42 -26.71 3.56
C LEU A 395 -17.85 -27.00 4.04
N ARG A 396 -18.00 -27.94 4.98
CA ARG A 396 -19.33 -28.26 5.55
C ARG A 396 -19.92 -27.12 6.37
N LYS A 397 -19.08 -26.25 6.96
CA LYS A 397 -19.51 -25.05 7.68
C LYS A 397 -19.88 -23.89 6.74
N LEU A 398 -19.31 -23.83 5.54
CA LEU A 398 -19.63 -22.81 4.54
C LEU A 398 -20.93 -23.09 3.77
N ARG A 399 -21.37 -24.36 3.74
CA ARG A 399 -22.56 -24.79 3.01
C ARG A 399 -23.87 -24.62 3.81
N ASN A 400 -23.76 -24.35 5.12
CA ASN A 400 -24.85 -23.98 6.02
C ASN A 400 -24.75 -22.48 6.31
#